data_AF-A0A356FSU5-F1
#
_entry.id   AF-A0A356FSU5-F1
#
_cell.length_a   1.000
_cell.length_b   1.000
_cell.length_c   1.000
_cell.angle_alpha   90.00
_cell.angle_beta   90.00
_cell.angle_gamma   90.00
#
_symmetry.space_group_name_H-M   'P 1'
#
loop_
_entity.id
_entity.type
_entity.pdbx_description
1 polymer ?
#
loop_
_entity_poly.entity_id
_entity_poly.type
_entity_poly.pdbx_seq_one_letter_code
_entity_poly.pdbx_strand_id
1 'polypeptide(L)' 'IKVLSNMNISESRVPQDGRIKMTIAGRPVDLRVSTLPTQFGESVVLRVLDKSVVNLDLEALSLP' A
#
# COMPACT_ATOMS: atom_id res chain seq x y z
N ILE A 1 -5.90 0.32 -10.57
CA ILE A 1 -5.53 0.17 -9.14
C ILE A 1 -6.51 -0.73 -8.39
N LYS A 2 -7.82 -0.42 -8.38
CA LYS A 2 -8.83 -1.25 -7.68
C LYS A 2 -8.78 -2.74 -8.00
N VAL A 3 -8.69 -3.11 -9.28
CA VAL A 3 -8.55 -4.50 -9.70
C VAL A 3 -7.30 -5.16 -9.12
N LEU A 4 -6.15 -4.48 -9.20
CA LEU A 4 -4.87 -5.00 -8.71
C LEU A 4 -4.87 -5.21 -7.20
N SER A 5 -5.63 -4.39 -6.46
CA SER A 5 -5.75 -4.46 -5.01
C SER A 5 -6.98 -5.23 -4.53
N ASN A 6 -7.68 -5.92 -5.44
CA ASN A 6 -8.89 -6.71 -5.18
C ASN A 6 -10.06 -5.90 -4.55
N MET A 7 -10.25 -4.67 -5.01
CA MET A 7 -11.33 -3.76 -4.58
C MET A 7 -12.47 -3.71 -5.61
N ASN A 8 -13.67 -3.36 -5.16
CA ASN A 8 -14.84 -3.28 -6.03
C ASN A 8 -14.75 -2.03 -6.92
N ILE A 9 -14.62 -2.26 -8.23
CA ILE A 9 -14.52 -1.23 -9.27
C ILE A 9 -15.83 -0.47 -9.49
N SER A 10 -16.97 -1.13 -9.26
CA SER A 10 -18.29 -0.52 -9.45
C SER A 10 -18.72 0.36 -8.28
N GLU A 11 -18.08 0.21 -7.12
CA GLU A 11 -18.37 1.01 -5.94
C GLU A 11 -17.34 2.14 -5.80
N SER A 12 -17.79 3.38 -5.67
CA SER A 12 -16.94 4.59 -5.56
C SER A 12 -17.43 5.57 -4.49
N ARG A 13 -18.52 5.23 -3.78
CA ARG A 13 -19.18 6.08 -2.79
C ARG A 13 -18.75 5.78 -1.35
N VAL A 14 -18.07 4.66 -1.13
CA VAL A 14 -17.49 4.31 0.17
C VAL A 14 -15.97 4.20 0.07
N PRO A 15 -15.23 4.49 1.16
CA PRO A 15 -13.81 4.24 1.21
C PRO A 15 -13.51 2.75 1.02
N GLN A 16 -12.39 2.42 0.37
CA GLN A 16 -11.95 1.04 0.19
C GLN A 16 -10.47 0.90 0.46
N ASP A 17 -10.08 -0.23 1.05
CA ASP A 17 -8.69 -0.57 1.31
C ASP A 17 -8.33 -1.89 0.64
N GLY A 18 -7.13 -1.94 0.08
CA GLY A 18 -6.62 -3.09 -0.64
C GLY A 18 -5.10 -3.22 -0.52
N ARG A 19 -4.58 -4.33 -1.03
CA ARG A 19 -3.15 -4.61 -1.05
C ARG A 19 -2.72 -5.14 -2.41
N ILE A 20 -1.56 -4.69 -2.87
CA ILE A 20 -0.93 -5.20 -4.09
C ILE A 20 0.43 -5.75 -3.69
N LYS A 21 0.62 -7.05 -3.85
CA LYS A 21 1.93 -7.69 -3.69
C LYS A 21 2.54 -7.87 -5.06
N MET A 22 3.72 -7.31 -5.29
CA MET A 22 4.41 -7.45 -6.56
C MET A 22 5.92 -7.40 -6.39
N THR A 23 6.63 -8.00 -7.34
CA THR A 23 8.09 -7.93 -7.39
C THR A 23 8.48 -6.84 -8.38
N ILE A 24 9.23 -5.83 -7.92
CA ILE A 24 9.73 -4.72 -8.74
C ILE A 24 11.25 -4.77 -8.71
N ALA A 25 11.89 -4.85 -9.88
CA ALA A 25 13.36 -4.92 -9.99
C ALA A 25 14.00 -5.98 -9.06
N GLY A 26 13.36 -7.15 -8.94
CA GLY A 26 13.82 -8.25 -8.07
C GLY A 26 13.52 -8.09 -6.58
N ARG A 27 12.92 -6.97 -6.14
CA ARG A 27 12.55 -6.74 -4.74
C ARG A 27 11.07 -7.01 -4.50
N PRO A 28 10.71 -7.78 -3.46
CA PRO A 28 9.31 -7.95 -3.08
C PRO A 28 8.78 -6.67 -2.42
N VAL A 29 7.78 -6.05 -3.04
CA VAL A 29 7.12 -4.83 -2.55
C VAL A 29 5.67 -5.14 -2.19
N ASP A 30 5.24 -4.69 -1.02
CA ASP A 30 3.84 -4.73 -0.58
C ASP A 30 3.28 -3.31 -0.63
N LEU A 31 2.35 -3.03 -1.54
CA LEU A 31 1.67 -1.74 -1.62
C LEU A 31 0.37 -1.83 -0.84
N ARG A 32 0.16 -0.93 0.11
CA ARG A 32 -1.17 -0.69 0.66
C ARG A 32 -1.85 0.41 -0.13
N VAL A 33 -3.10 0.17 -0.50
CA VAL A 33 -3.90 1.09 -1.30
C VAL A 33 -5.14 1.45 -0.51
N SER A 34 -5.45 2.73 -0.44
CA SER A 34 -6.70 3.24 0.14
C SER A 34 -7.36 4.18 -0.85
N THR A 35 -8.69 4.10 -1.02
CA THR A 35 -9.48 5.03 -1.81
C THR A 35 -10.47 5.75 -0.93
N LEU A 36 -10.70 7.03 -1.23
CA LEU A 36 -11.66 7.88 -0.53
C LEU A 36 -12.52 8.63 -1.57
N PRO A 37 -13.86 8.63 -1.43
CA PRO A 37 -14.73 9.46 -2.26
C PRO A 37 -14.45 10.94 -2.01
N THR A 38 -14.34 11.73 -3.07
CA THR A 38 -14.17 13.18 -3.04
C THR A 38 -15.15 13.84 -4.02
N GLN A 39 -15.23 15.18 -4.02
CA GLN A 39 -16.14 15.92 -4.90
C GLN A 39 -15.88 15.67 -6.40
N PHE A 40 -14.64 15.36 -6.79
CA PHE A 40 -14.23 15.21 -8.18
C PHE A 40 -13.87 13.76 -8.56
N GLY A 41 -14.37 12.78 -7.82
CA GLY A 41 -14.08 11.35 -8.00
C GLY A 41 -13.38 10.74 -6.79
N GLU A 42 -12.58 9.70 -6.99
CA GLU A 42 -11.87 9.04 -5.88
C GLU A 42 -10.44 9.54 -5.74
N SER A 43 -10.07 9.92 -4.51
CA SER A 43 -8.67 10.07 -4.13
C SER A 43 -8.09 8.70 -3.83
N VAL A 44 -6.87 8.43 -4.29
CA VAL A 44 -6.17 7.16 -4.09
C VAL A 44 -4.82 7.42 -3.44
N VAL A 45 -4.58 6.75 -2.32
CA VAL A 45 -3.30 6.78 -1.60
C VAL A 45 -2.64 5.41 -1.72
N LEU A 46 -1.37 5.40 -2.10
CA LEU A 46 -0.53 4.21 -2.09
C LEU A 46 0.59 4.38 -1.08
N ARG A 47 0.75 3.41 -0.19
CA ARG A 47 1.88 3.30 0.71
C ARG A 47 2.76 2.14 0.27
N VAL A 48 4.01 2.46 -0.03
CA VAL A 48 5.03 1.46 -0.38
C VAL A 48 5.62 0.88 0.90
N LEU A 49 5.56 -0.44 1.05
CA LEU A 49 6.25 -1.17 2.09
C LEU A 49 7.31 -2.07 1.43
N ASP A 50 8.57 -1.66 1.55
CA ASP A 50 9.71 -2.49 1.15
C ASP A 50 10.07 -3.43 2.31
N LYS A 51 9.92 -4.74 2.09
CA LYS A 51 10.23 -5.75 3.12
C LYS A 51 11.72 -6.07 3.22
N SER A 52 12.55 -5.55 2.31
CA SER A 52 14.00 -5.75 2.34
C SER A 52 14.73 -4.85 3.34
N VAL A 53 14.08 -3.78 3.81
CA VAL A 53 14.71 -2.74 4.66
C VAL A 53 14.57 -3.04 6.16
N VAL A 54 13.83 -4.08 6.54
CA VAL A 54 13.59 -4.44 7.95
C VAL A 54 14.71 -5.37 8.44
N ASN A 55 15.91 -4.82 8.61
CA ASN A 55 16.97 -5.41 9.43
C ASN A 55 17.07 -4.55 10.70
N LEU A 56 16.20 -4.81 11.67
CA LEU A 56 16.25 -4.15 12.99
C LEU A 56 17.19 -4.96 13.89
N ASP A 57 18.49 -4.74 13.74
CA ASP A 57 19.44 -5.11 14.78
C ASP A 57 19.22 -4.16 15.97
N LEU A 58 19.08 -4.71 17.19
CA LEU A 58 18.87 -3.90 18.41
C LEU A 58 19.97 -2.85 18.61
N GLU A 59 21.19 -3.15 18.16
CA GLU A 59 22.34 -2.24 18.21
C GLU A 59 22.15 -1.02 17.29
N ALA A 60 21.46 -1.19 16.16
CA ALA A 60 21.15 -0.11 15.23
C ALA A 60 20.02 0.82 15.71
N LEU A 61 19.23 0.39 16.71
CA LEU A 61 18.20 1.21 17.35
C LEU A 61 18.77 2.24 18.34
N SER A 62 20.08 2.26 18.58
CA SER A 62 20.75 3.18 19.52
C SER A 62 20.07 3.25 20.90
N LEU A 63 19.53 2.12 21.35
CA LEU A 63 18.97 2.01 22.70
C LEU A 63 20.15 1.98 23.69
N PRO A 64 20.16 2.88 24.70
CA PRO A 64 21.18 2.87 25.74
C PRO A 64 21.12 1.63 26.64
#